data_AF-A0A7Y5NEE8-F1
#
_entry.id   AF-A0A7Y5NEE8-F1
#
_cell.length_a   1.000
_cell.length_b   1.000
_cell.length_c   1.000
_cell.angle_alpha   90.00
_cell.angle_beta   90.00
_cell.angle_gamma   90.00
#
_symmetry.space_group_name_H-M   'P 1'
#
loop_
_entity.id
_entity.type
_entity.pdbx_description
1 polymer ?
#
loop_
_entity_poly.entity_id
_entity_poly.type
_entity_poly.pdbx_seq_one_letter_code
_entity_poly.pdbx_strand_id
1 'polypeptide(L)'
;SGGARMMEGALSLMQMAKTSARLTRLADAGLPFLSILTHPTTGGVTASYAMLGDVNIAEPGALIGFAGPRVIKQTIGQDLPEGFQTTEFLLKHGFIDLVSPRGELRTTITKLLDVFIFAKSERNPDAFNGALRDEQVELKNKLPLAPIMKSELS
;
A
#
# COMPACT_ATOMS: atom_id res chain seq x y z
N SER A 1 -9.06 5.82 5.92
CA SER A 1 -10.52 5.82 5.70
C SER A 1 -11.27 5.34 6.95
N GLY A 2 -12.44 5.91 7.24
CA GLY A 2 -13.35 5.47 8.32
C GLY A 2 -14.34 4.36 7.93
N GLY A 3 -14.31 3.91 6.67
CA GLY A 3 -15.23 2.89 6.16
C GLY A 3 -15.77 3.23 4.77
N ALA A 4 -16.81 2.51 4.35
CA ALA A 4 -17.49 2.74 3.08
C ALA A 4 -18.45 3.94 3.19
N ARG A 5 -18.66 4.68 2.10
CA ARG A 5 -19.50 5.88 2.10
C ARG A 5 -20.98 5.51 2.02
N MET A 6 -21.65 5.48 3.17
CA MET A 6 -23.03 4.97 3.28
C MET A 6 -24.05 5.68 2.39
N MET A 7 -23.81 6.94 2.01
CA MET A 7 -24.70 7.71 1.13
C MET A 7 -24.83 7.09 -0.26
N GLU A 8 -23.83 6.32 -0.69
CA GLU A 8 -23.81 5.61 -1.97
C GLU A 8 -24.31 4.15 -1.83
N GLY A 9 -24.69 3.73 -0.61
CA GLY A 9 -25.27 2.42 -0.32
C GLY A 9 -24.45 1.25 -0.89
N ALA A 10 -25.13 0.36 -1.61
CA ALA A 10 -24.51 -0.83 -2.20
C ALA A 10 -23.38 -0.50 -3.20
N LEU A 11 -23.40 0.67 -3.86
CA LEU A 11 -22.35 1.05 -4.80
C LEU A 11 -21.00 1.24 -4.10
N SER A 12 -21.02 1.76 -2.88
CA SER A 12 -19.83 1.88 -2.03
C SER A 12 -19.27 0.52 -1.63
N LEU A 13 -20.13 -0.46 -1.32
CA LEU A 13 -19.71 -1.83 -1.05
C LEU A 13 -19.07 -2.48 -2.29
N MET A 14 -19.67 -2.30 -3.46
CA MET A 14 -19.15 -2.87 -4.71
C MET A 14 -17.76 -2.34 -5.09
N GLN A 15 -17.35 -1.17 -4.59
CA GLN A 15 -15.98 -0.69 -4.82
C GLN A 15 -14.93 -1.61 -4.20
N MET A 16 -15.24 -2.31 -3.11
CA MET A 16 -14.33 -3.29 -2.50
C MET A 16 -14.02 -4.43 -3.47
N ALA A 17 -15.05 -5.05 -4.05
CA ALA A 17 -14.90 -6.12 -5.03
C ALA A 17 -14.19 -5.61 -6.29
N LYS A 18 -14.58 -4.43 -6.78
CA LYS A 18 -13.99 -3.82 -7.98
C LYS A 18 -12.49 -3.56 -7.83
N THR A 19 -12.07 -2.95 -6.72
CA THR A 19 -10.64 -2.62 -6.49
C THR A 19 -9.81 -3.87 -6.26
N SER A 20 -10.33 -4.84 -5.48
CA SER A 20 -9.66 -6.12 -5.25
C SER A 20 -9.46 -6.90 -6.55
N ALA A 21 -10.47 -6.96 -7.43
CA ALA A 21 -10.33 -7.61 -8.74
C ALA A 21 -9.28 -6.94 -9.65
N ARG A 22 -9.05 -5.62 -9.49
CA ARG A 22 -7.99 -4.92 -10.22
C ARG A 22 -6.61 -5.23 -9.64
N LEU A 23 -6.49 -5.41 -8.33
CA LEU A 23 -5.26 -5.88 -7.71
C LEU A 23 -4.88 -7.30 -8.16
N THR A 24 -5.85 -8.21 -8.32
CA THR A 24 -5.57 -9.53 -8.90
C THR A 24 -4.92 -9.41 -10.29
N ARG A 25 -5.46 -8.54 -11.15
CA ARG A 25 -4.87 -8.27 -12.47
C ARG A 25 -3.48 -7.63 -12.41
N LEU A 26 -3.20 -6.86 -11.37
CA LEU A 26 -1.88 -6.28 -11.12
C LEU A 26 -0.87 -7.36 -10.73
N ALA A 27 -1.28 -8.29 -9.86
CA ALA A 27 -0.49 -9.45 -9.48
C ALA A 27 -0.22 -10.38 -10.68
N ASP A 28 -1.22 -10.64 -11.54
CA ASP A 28 -1.06 -11.41 -12.78
C ASP A 28 -0.03 -10.77 -13.74
N ALA A 29 0.07 -9.45 -13.73
CA ALA A 29 1.07 -8.70 -14.51
C ALA A 29 2.48 -8.70 -13.87
N GLY A 30 2.64 -9.30 -12.70
CA GLY A 30 3.92 -9.35 -11.97
C GLY A 30 4.41 -7.97 -11.53
N LEU A 31 3.49 -7.07 -11.18
CA LEU A 31 3.79 -5.73 -10.67
C LEU A 31 3.54 -5.70 -9.16
N PRO A 32 4.49 -5.16 -8.35
CA PRO A 32 4.34 -5.11 -6.90
C PRO A 32 3.32 -4.05 -6.48
N PHE A 33 2.57 -4.37 -5.43
CA PHE A 33 1.63 -3.48 -4.77
C PHE A 33 2.00 -3.30 -3.30
N LEU A 34 2.46 -2.09 -2.95
CA LEU A 34 2.77 -1.72 -1.58
C LEU A 34 1.56 -0.99 -0.97
N SER A 35 0.99 -1.55 0.10
CA SER A 35 -0.11 -0.90 0.82
C SER A 35 0.44 -0.09 1.98
N ILE A 36 0.09 1.19 2.07
CA ILE A 36 0.50 2.08 3.16
C ILE A 36 -0.73 2.46 3.96
N LEU A 37 -0.79 1.98 5.20
CA LEU A 37 -1.89 2.16 6.12
C LEU A 37 -1.63 3.30 7.09
N THR A 38 -2.50 4.29 7.04
CA THR A 38 -2.41 5.49 7.88
C THR A 38 -3.61 5.60 8.81
N HIS A 39 -3.50 6.47 9.82
CA HIS A 39 -4.55 6.65 10.82
C HIS A 39 -5.74 7.45 10.27
N PRO A 40 -6.99 6.99 10.44
CA PRO A 40 -7.43 5.61 10.65
C PRO A 40 -7.63 4.89 9.31
N THR A 41 -7.45 3.56 9.27
CA THR A 41 -7.82 2.70 8.13
C THR A 41 -8.75 1.60 8.60
N THR A 42 -10.06 1.82 8.39
CA THR A 42 -11.11 0.95 8.92
C THR A 42 -12.17 0.55 7.89
N GLY A 43 -13.02 -0.42 8.25
CA GLY A 43 -14.19 -0.81 7.47
C GLY A 43 -13.84 -1.50 6.16
N GLY A 44 -14.62 -1.18 5.13
CA GLY A 44 -14.48 -1.79 3.81
C GLY A 44 -13.14 -1.56 3.13
N VAL A 45 -12.43 -0.47 3.46
CA VAL A 45 -11.08 -0.23 2.91
C VAL A 45 -10.09 -1.24 3.46
N THR A 46 -10.09 -1.48 4.77
CA THR A 46 -9.24 -2.49 5.42
C THR A 46 -9.58 -3.90 4.94
N ALA A 47 -10.86 -4.21 4.74
CA ALA A 47 -11.31 -5.50 4.22
C ALA A 47 -11.24 -5.62 2.69
N SER A 48 -10.52 -4.73 2.00
CA SER A 48 -10.30 -4.81 0.56
C SER A 48 -8.85 -4.46 0.25
N TYR A 49 -8.61 -3.52 -0.65
CA TYR A 49 -7.29 -3.24 -1.20
C TYR A 49 -6.24 -2.87 -0.16
N ALA A 50 -6.60 -2.34 1.02
CA ALA A 50 -5.61 -1.90 2.00
C ALA A 50 -4.87 -3.07 2.71
N MET A 51 -5.42 -4.28 2.71
CA MET A 51 -4.78 -5.47 3.31
C MET A 51 -4.28 -6.48 2.26
N LEU A 52 -4.39 -6.15 0.97
CA LEU A 52 -4.00 -7.01 -0.15
C LEU A 52 -2.64 -6.60 -0.75
N GLY A 53 -1.82 -5.87 0.02
CA GLY A 53 -0.45 -5.53 -0.37
C GLY A 53 0.43 -6.78 -0.47
N ASP A 54 1.38 -6.78 -1.40
CA ASP A 54 2.56 -7.66 -1.32
C ASP A 54 3.38 -7.34 -0.06
N VAL A 55 3.36 -6.07 0.34
CA VAL A 55 3.86 -5.58 1.64
C VAL A 55 2.87 -4.57 2.20
N ASN A 56 2.42 -4.81 3.43
CA ASN A 56 1.60 -3.91 4.24
C ASN A 56 2.49 -3.11 5.19
N ILE A 57 2.61 -1.80 4.93
CA ILE A 57 3.38 -0.84 5.71
C ILE A 57 2.38 0.00 6.51
N ALA A 58 2.64 0.26 7.78
CA ALA A 58 1.82 1.17 8.57
C ALA A 58 2.62 2.24 9.29
N GLU A 59 1.97 3.37 9.58
CA GLU A 59 2.54 4.42 10.42
C GLU A 59 2.41 4.04 11.92
N PRO A 60 3.36 4.46 12.78
CA PRO A 60 3.30 4.20 14.22
C PRO A 60 1.99 4.69 14.83
N GLY A 61 1.38 3.87 15.71
CA GLY A 61 0.13 4.22 16.40
C GLY A 61 -1.11 4.38 15.52
N ALA A 62 -1.06 4.00 14.23
CA ALA A 62 -2.24 4.07 13.38
C ALA A 62 -3.31 3.06 13.84
N LEU A 63 -4.58 3.47 13.75
CA LEU A 63 -5.72 2.62 14.06
C LEU A 63 -6.16 1.92 12.78
N ILE A 64 -6.05 0.59 12.76
CA ILE A 64 -6.35 -0.22 11.59
C ILE A 64 -7.26 -1.38 12.01
N GLY A 65 -8.39 -1.56 11.32
CA GLY A 65 -9.27 -2.69 11.61
C GLY A 65 -10.61 -2.65 10.92
N PHE A 66 -11.23 -3.82 10.72
CA PHE A 66 -12.50 -3.91 10.00
C PHE A 66 -13.65 -3.20 10.72
N ALA A 67 -13.90 -3.55 11.99
CA ALA A 67 -14.92 -2.88 12.80
C ALA A 67 -14.27 -1.92 13.80
N GLY A 68 -14.92 -0.78 14.08
CA GLY A 68 -14.43 0.14 15.09
C GLY A 68 -14.43 -0.47 16.49
N PRO A 69 -13.50 -0.05 17.38
CA PRO A 69 -13.33 -0.67 18.71
C PRO A 69 -14.61 -0.57 19.57
N ARG A 70 -15.38 0.51 19.41
CA ARG A 70 -16.67 0.67 20.08
C ARG A 70 -17.67 -0.43 19.73
N VAL A 71 -17.79 -0.78 18.44
CA VAL A 71 -18.74 -1.80 17.96
C VAL A 71 -18.32 -3.18 18.47
N ILE A 72 -17.02 -3.46 18.46
CA ILE A 72 -16.47 -4.73 18.94
C ILE A 72 -16.73 -4.87 20.44
N LYS A 73 -16.38 -3.85 21.24
CA LYS A 73 -16.62 -3.83 22.69
C LYS A 73 -18.09 -4.05 23.05
N GLN A 74 -19.02 -3.42 22.31
CA GLN A 74 -20.45 -3.61 22.51
C GLN A 74 -20.92 -5.04 22.17
N THR A 75 -20.29 -5.68 21.19
CA THR A 75 -20.66 -7.03 20.73
C THR A 75 -20.15 -8.10 21.69
N ILE A 76 -18.90 -7.97 22.18
CA ILE A 76 -18.28 -8.96 23.07
C ILE A 76 -18.60 -8.72 24.55
N GLY A 77 -19.05 -7.52 24.94
CA GLY A 77 -19.39 -7.16 26.32
C GLY A 77 -18.19 -7.09 27.27
N GLN A 78 -16.97 -7.00 26.75
CA GLN A 78 -15.71 -6.99 27.50
C GLN A 78 -14.80 -5.86 27.02
N ASP A 79 -13.87 -5.44 27.87
CA ASP A 79 -12.82 -4.50 27.47
C ASP A 79 -11.88 -5.12 26.43
N LEU A 80 -11.44 -4.27 25.49
CA LEU A 80 -10.48 -4.68 24.48
C LEU A 80 -9.07 -4.67 25.07
N PRO A 81 -8.18 -5.57 24.62
CA PRO A 81 -6.77 -5.54 25.00
C PRO A 81 -6.14 -4.16 24.77
N GLU A 82 -5.14 -3.82 25.58
CA GLU A 82 -4.37 -2.59 25.36
C GLU A 82 -3.70 -2.62 23.98
N GLY A 83 -3.77 -1.48 23.27
CA GLY A 83 -3.24 -1.37 21.91
C GLY A 83 -4.04 -2.15 20.86
N PHE A 84 -5.22 -2.70 21.18
CA PHE A 84 -6.04 -3.39 20.18
C PHE A 84 -6.26 -2.49 18.94
N GLN A 85 -6.04 -3.07 17.75
CA GLN A 85 -6.08 -2.37 16.45
C GLN A 85 -5.01 -1.30 16.21
N THR A 86 -4.03 -1.12 17.09
CA THR A 86 -2.87 -0.29 16.74
C THR A 86 -1.95 -1.01 15.79
N THR A 87 -1.18 -0.24 15.03
CA THR A 87 -0.12 -0.75 14.16
C THR A 87 0.82 -1.74 14.86
N GLU A 88 1.23 -1.47 16.09
CA GLU A 88 2.15 -2.32 16.86
C GLU A 88 1.49 -3.66 17.25
N PHE A 89 0.21 -3.61 17.61
CA PHE A 89 -0.56 -4.82 17.88
C PHE A 89 -0.69 -5.67 16.61
N LEU A 90 -1.00 -5.05 15.47
CA LEU A 90 -1.17 -5.76 14.21
C LEU A 90 0.13 -6.30 13.64
N LEU A 91 1.25 -5.59 13.82
CA LEU A 91 2.61 -6.08 13.50
C LEU A 91 2.89 -7.38 14.27
N LYS A 92 2.61 -7.40 15.59
CA LYS A 92 2.82 -8.58 16.43
C LYS A 92 1.97 -9.79 16.01
N HIS A 93 0.81 -9.55 15.39
CA HIS A 93 -0.10 -10.61 14.93
C HIS A 93 0.07 -10.96 13.44
N GLY A 94 1.05 -10.35 12.75
CA GLY A 94 1.37 -10.67 11.34
C GLY A 94 0.41 -10.07 10.31
N PHE A 95 -0.37 -9.04 10.67
CA PHE A 95 -1.22 -8.31 9.72
C PHE A 95 -0.50 -7.15 9.03
N ILE A 96 0.55 -6.63 9.66
CA ILE A 96 1.42 -5.58 9.14
C ILE A 96 2.82 -6.16 9.03
N ASP A 97 3.51 -5.88 7.93
CA ASP A 97 4.88 -6.36 7.70
C ASP A 97 5.91 -5.40 8.28
N LEU A 98 5.66 -4.09 8.14
CA LEU A 98 6.61 -3.04 8.51
C LEU A 98 5.89 -1.84 9.14
N VAL A 99 6.55 -1.25 10.14
CA VAL A 99 6.13 0.02 10.75
C VAL A 99 7.17 1.07 10.42
N SER A 100 6.75 2.13 9.74
CA SER A 100 7.66 3.17 9.26
C SER A 100 7.14 4.56 9.64
N PRO A 101 7.91 5.37 10.38
CA PRO A 101 7.59 6.77 10.60
C PRO A 101 7.46 7.53 9.27
N ARG A 102 6.62 8.57 9.24
CA ARG A 102 6.34 9.37 8.04
C ARG A 102 7.62 9.88 7.34
N GLY A 103 8.59 10.37 8.12
CA GLY A 103 9.85 10.89 7.59
C GLY A 103 10.73 9.84 6.90
N GLU A 104 10.55 8.56 7.25
CA GLU A 104 11.34 7.46 6.73
C GLU A 104 10.63 6.70 5.60
N LEU A 105 9.32 6.92 5.40
CA LEU A 105 8.52 6.20 4.40
C LEU A 105 9.14 6.24 3.00
N ARG A 106 9.66 7.39 2.56
CA ARG A 106 10.31 7.50 1.25
C ARG A 106 11.46 6.49 1.12
N THR A 107 12.34 6.46 2.11
CA THR A 107 13.49 5.56 2.15
C THR A 107 13.04 4.10 2.21
N THR A 108 12.04 3.78 3.03
CA THR A 108 11.48 2.43 3.15
C THR A 108 10.88 1.95 1.82
N ILE A 109 10.07 2.79 1.16
CA ILE A 109 9.44 2.48 -0.12
C ILE A 109 10.49 2.28 -1.21
N THR A 110 11.49 3.17 -1.31
CA THR A 110 12.57 3.02 -2.28
C THR A 110 13.29 1.68 -2.12
N LYS A 111 13.68 1.31 -0.89
CA LYS A 111 14.34 0.02 -0.63
C LYS A 111 13.48 -1.17 -1.03
N LEU A 112 12.18 -1.13 -0.72
CA LEU A 112 11.27 -2.21 -1.10
C LEU A 112 11.15 -2.33 -2.62
N LEU A 113 10.98 -1.20 -3.32
CA LEU A 113 10.92 -1.19 -4.77
C LEU A 113 12.23 -1.71 -5.39
N ASP A 114 13.39 -1.32 -4.87
CA ASP A 114 14.68 -1.83 -5.34
C ASP A 114 14.77 -3.35 -5.21
N VAL A 115 14.28 -3.92 -4.11
CA VAL A 115 14.20 -5.38 -3.91
C VAL A 115 13.27 -6.04 -4.95
N PHE A 116 12.09 -5.48 -5.18
CA PHE A 116 11.16 -6.01 -6.18
C PHE A 116 11.72 -5.92 -7.61
N ILE A 117 12.37 -4.82 -7.95
CA ILE A 117 13.00 -4.59 -9.25
C ILE A 117 14.18 -5.56 -9.45
N PHE A 118 15.05 -5.68 -8.45
CA PHE A 118 16.18 -6.62 -8.48
C PHE A 118 15.70 -8.07 -8.65
N ALA A 119 14.70 -8.49 -7.87
CA ALA A 119 14.13 -9.83 -7.96
C ALA A 119 13.45 -10.11 -9.32
N LYS A 120 13.05 -9.08 -10.06
CA LYS A 120 12.52 -9.19 -11.43
C LYS A 120 13.65 -9.31 -12.45
N SER A 121 14.72 -8.54 -12.30
CA SER A 121 15.93 -8.62 -13.14
C SER A 121 16.55 -10.02 -13.12
N GLU A 122 16.67 -10.64 -11.94
CA GLU A 122 17.22 -11.99 -11.79
C GLU A 122 16.34 -13.08 -12.45
N ARG A 123 15.01 -12.90 -12.43
CA ARG A 123 14.06 -13.90 -12.97
C ARG A 123 13.96 -13.88 -14.49
N ASN A 124 14.20 -12.74 -15.15
CA ASN A 124 14.21 -12.63 -16.60
C ASN A 124 15.07 -11.42 -17.06
N PRO A 125 16.39 -11.61 -17.21
CA PRO A 125 17.33 -10.51 -17.48
C PRO A 125 17.10 -9.80 -18.82
N ASP A 126 16.72 -10.56 -19.85
CA ASP A 126 16.57 -10.06 -21.22
C ASP A 126 15.32 -9.18 -21.37
N ALA A 127 14.20 -9.60 -20.79
CA ALA A 127 12.96 -8.82 -20.80
C ALA A 127 13.07 -7.55 -19.94
N PHE A 128 13.77 -7.63 -18.82
CA PHE A 128 13.98 -6.49 -17.91
C PHE A 128 14.83 -5.39 -18.56
N ASN A 129 15.92 -5.76 -19.23
CA ASN A 129 16.79 -4.81 -19.94
C ASN A 129 16.11 -4.16 -21.16
N GLY A 130 15.18 -4.86 -21.82
CA GLY A 130 14.34 -4.28 -22.88
C GLY A 130 13.36 -3.24 -22.34
N ALA A 131 12.61 -3.59 -21.30
CA ALA A 131 11.61 -2.71 -20.69
C ALA A 131 12.22 -1.42 -20.11
N LEU A 132 13.38 -1.51 -19.44
CA LEU A 132 14.07 -0.32 -18.93
C LEU A 132 14.52 0.63 -20.04
N ARG A 133 14.93 0.13 -21.21
CA ARG A 133 15.29 0.99 -22.35
C ARG A 133 14.05 1.68 -22.91
N ASP A 134 12.95 0.96 -23.06
CA ASP A 134 11.71 1.52 -23.60
C ASP A 134 11.11 2.57 -22.64
N GLU A 135 11.13 2.33 -21.33
CA GLU A 135 10.64 3.25 -20.31
C GLU A 135 11.54 4.50 -20.16
N GLN A 136 12.87 4.36 -20.25
CA GLN A 136 13.81 5.49 -20.30
C GLN A 136 13.61 6.34 -21.55
N VAL A 137 13.32 5.72 -22.70
CA VAL A 137 13.00 6.42 -23.96
C VAL A 137 11.66 7.13 -23.84
N GLU A 138 10.65 6.50 -23.23
CA GLU A 138 9.32 7.07 -23.06
C GLU A 138 9.29 8.22 -22.05
N LEU A 139 10.01 8.12 -20.91
CA LEU A 139 10.17 9.23 -19.95
C LEU A 139 10.93 10.41 -20.55
N LYS A 140 12.00 10.16 -21.32
CA LYS A 140 12.73 11.22 -22.05
C LYS A 140 11.84 11.94 -23.06
N ASN A 141 10.86 11.25 -23.64
CA ASN A 141 9.96 11.80 -24.64
C ASN A 141 8.69 12.45 -24.05
N LYS A 142 8.27 12.11 -22.82
CA LYS A 142 7.02 12.59 -22.22
C LYS A 142 7.18 13.65 -21.11
N LEU A 143 8.36 13.83 -20.52
CA LEU A 143 8.58 14.90 -19.55
C LEU A 143 9.17 16.14 -20.25
N PRO A 144 8.49 17.31 -20.26
CA PRO A 144 9.17 18.55 -20.55
C PRO A 144 10.21 18.74 -19.44
N LEU A 145 11.49 18.64 -19.79
CA LEU A 145 12.60 18.93 -18.87
C LEU A 145 12.36 20.34 -18.28
N ALA A 146 11.99 20.41 -17.00
CA ALA A 146 11.95 21.68 -16.28
C ALA A 146 13.36 22.29 -16.31
N PRO A 147 13.52 23.60 -16.64
CA PRO A 147 14.81 24.20 -16.98
C PRO A 147 15.66 24.55 -15.74
N ILE A 148 15.85 23.62 -14.79
CA ILE A 148 16.60 23.91 -13.55
C ILE A 148 17.82 22.99 -13.33
N MET A 149 18.09 21.98 -14.16
CA MET A 149 19.30 21.15 -14.03
C MET A 149 20.14 21.10 -15.32
N LYS A 150 20.56 22.27 -15.83
CA LYS A 150 21.55 22.37 -16.92
C LYS A 150 22.90 22.97 -16.49
N SER A 151 23.16 23.14 -15.20
CA SER A 151 24.40 23.79 -14.71
C SER A 151 25.33 22.93 -13.84
N GLU A 152 25.12 21.61 -13.73
CA GLU A 152 26.03 20.75 -12.93
C GLU A 152 26.58 19.53 -13.68
N LEU A 153 26.54 19.52 -15.00
CA LEU A 153 27.23 18.53 -15.84
C LEU A 153 27.90 19.22 -17.04
N SER A 154 28.83 20.14 -16.73
CA SER A 154 29.89 20.58 -17.64
C SER A 154 31.24 20.34 -16.97
#